data_AF-A0A150TV85-F1
#
_entry.id   AF-A0A150TV85-F1
#
_cell.length_a   1.000
_cell.length_b   1.000
_cell.length_c   1.000
_cell.angle_alpha   90.00
_cell.angle_beta   90.00
_cell.angle_gamma   90.00
#
_symmetry.space_group_name_H-M   'P 1'
#
loop_
_entity.id
_entity.type
_entity.pdbx_description
1 polymer ?
#
loop_
_entity_poly.entity_id
_entity_poly.type
_entity_poly.pdbx_seq_one_letter_code
_entity_poly.pdbx_strand_id
1 'polypeptide(L)'
;MSTKYSMPIAGAAALSAALSALAGGCTTPSGGSPAPGATPESRSANGAGETTGRQGGKAAGEGGEEAPARADPAQPEAMMDRTRNHAMATAGFANTMAAFAAPRVIAKAKSLPSREEMLRCIDAYLEVVAETKRAPQGEGNRATLDAEPYALKLHALFADWTPSTTVPPEIQRNARDVLAALGVPEPTEGWDRFEGHAAPSSP
;
A
#
# COMPACT_ATOMS: atom_id res chain seq x y z
N MET A 1 -28.81 -7.64 -5.66
CA MET A 1 -27.92 -8.65 -6.27
C MET A 1 -26.50 -8.22 -5.98
N SER A 2 -25.83 -8.84 -4.99
CA SER A 2 -24.49 -8.45 -4.56
C SER A 2 -23.45 -9.23 -5.36
N THR A 3 -22.75 -8.54 -6.26
CA THR A 3 -21.66 -9.10 -7.06
C THR A 3 -20.46 -9.33 -6.14
N LYS A 4 -20.26 -10.57 -5.70
CA LYS A 4 -19.06 -10.97 -4.95
C LYS A 4 -17.87 -10.97 -5.92
N TYR A 5 -17.11 -9.86 -5.95
CA TYR A 5 -15.80 -9.83 -6.60
C TYR A 5 -14.81 -10.59 -5.73
N SER A 6 -14.72 -11.90 -5.97
CA SER A 6 -13.62 -12.73 -5.46
C SER A 6 -12.44 -12.52 -6.41
N MET A 7 -11.56 -11.56 -6.11
CA MET A 7 -10.31 -11.45 -6.86
C MET A 7 -9.42 -12.66 -6.51
N PRO A 8 -8.88 -13.39 -7.51
CA PRO A 8 -7.87 -14.40 -7.26
C PRO A 8 -6.63 -13.68 -6.72
N ILE A 9 -6.29 -13.95 -5.46
CA ILE A 9 -5.00 -13.56 -4.88
C ILE A 9 -3.92 -14.07 -5.83
N ALA A 10 -3.06 -13.17 -6.30
CA ALA A 10 -2.03 -13.46 -7.29
C ALA A 10 -1.26 -14.71 -6.89
N GLY A 11 -1.39 -15.76 -7.71
CA GLY A 11 -0.75 -17.05 -7.45
C GLY A 11 0.77 -16.98 -7.42
N ALA A 12 1.36 -18.04 -6.87
CA ALA A 12 2.77 -18.35 -6.59
C ALA A 12 3.87 -17.73 -7.50
N ALA A 13 3.59 -17.36 -8.74
CA ALA A 13 4.53 -16.67 -9.63
C ALA A 13 4.86 -15.23 -9.17
N ALA A 14 3.93 -14.55 -8.48
CA ALA A 14 4.13 -13.18 -7.99
C ALA A 14 5.19 -13.08 -6.87
N LEU A 15 5.32 -14.13 -6.05
CA LEU A 15 6.29 -14.23 -4.96
C LEU A 15 7.74 -14.31 -5.48
N SER A 16 8.00 -15.12 -6.52
CA SER A 16 9.33 -15.22 -7.13
C SER A 16 9.72 -13.98 -7.94
N ALA A 17 8.76 -13.29 -8.57
CA ALA A 17 9.00 -12.02 -9.23
C ALA A 17 9.35 -10.91 -8.22
N ALA A 18 8.70 -10.89 -7.06
CA ALA A 18 8.97 -9.89 -6.03
C ALA A 18 10.32 -10.07 -5.31
N LEU A 19 10.73 -11.32 -5.04
CA LEU A 19 12.09 -11.60 -4.56
C LEU A 19 13.16 -11.25 -5.61
N SER A 20 12.86 -11.43 -6.90
CA SER A 20 13.75 -11.02 -7.99
C SER A 20 13.78 -9.50 -8.18
N ALA A 21 12.67 -8.80 -7.92
CA ALA A 21 12.58 -7.33 -7.91
C ALA A 21 13.24 -6.69 -6.67
N LEU A 22 13.32 -7.40 -5.54
CA LEU A 22 14.10 -6.99 -4.36
C LEU A 22 15.62 -7.06 -4.61
N ALA A 23 16.08 -7.92 -5.52
CA ALA A 23 17.48 -7.97 -5.95
C ALA A 23 17.80 -7.00 -7.11
N GLY A 24 16.80 -6.65 -7.94
CA GLY A 24 16.90 -5.65 -8.99
C GLY A 24 16.31 -4.32 -8.52
N GLY A 25 17.12 -3.54 -7.78
CA GLY A 25 16.71 -2.33 -7.08
C GLY A 25 15.68 -1.45 -7.79
N CYS A 26 14.79 -0.86 -7.00
CA CYS A 26 13.83 0.16 -7.42
C CYS A 26 14.57 1.36 -8.03
N THR A 27 14.98 1.28 -9.28
CA THR A 27 15.35 2.43 -10.08
C THR A 27 14.04 3.06 -10.56
N THR A 28 13.52 3.99 -9.78
CA THR A 28 12.63 5.02 -10.34
C THR A 28 13.36 5.72 -11.49
N PRO A 29 12.72 5.97 -12.64
CA PRO A 29 13.27 6.90 -13.61
C PRO A 29 13.40 8.26 -12.94
N SER A 30 14.64 8.71 -12.79
CA SER A 30 15.00 10.05 -12.33
C SER A 30 14.48 11.08 -13.32
N GLY A 31 13.23 11.50 -13.14
CA GLY A 31 12.66 12.70 -13.77
C GLY A 31 13.36 13.94 -13.22
N GLY A 32 13.76 14.82 -14.13
CA GLY A 32 14.78 15.83 -13.92
C GLY A 32 14.48 16.91 -12.88
N SER A 33 15.56 17.45 -12.32
CA SER A 33 15.60 18.68 -11.54
C SER A 33 15.06 19.87 -12.33
N PRO A 34 14.13 20.66 -11.77
CA PRO A 34 14.00 22.06 -12.10
C PRO A 34 14.91 22.90 -11.19
N ALA A 35 15.62 23.85 -11.80
CA ALA A 35 16.50 24.81 -11.17
C ALA A 35 15.74 25.85 -10.29
N PRO A 36 16.40 26.50 -9.32
CA PRO A 36 15.79 27.47 -8.43
C PRO A 36 15.75 28.88 -9.05
N GLY A 37 14.64 29.59 -8.92
CA GLY A 37 14.59 31.00 -9.27
C GLY A 37 13.24 31.68 -9.06
N ALA A 38 13.28 32.75 -8.27
CA ALA A 38 12.31 33.84 -8.13
C ALA A 38 11.14 33.69 -7.11
N THR A 39 11.39 34.22 -5.90
CA THR A 39 10.48 35.18 -5.23
C THR A 39 10.70 36.59 -5.86
N PRO A 40 9.80 37.61 -5.78
CA PRO A 40 9.02 37.99 -4.58
C PRO A 40 7.62 38.67 -4.78
N GLU A 41 6.97 38.93 -3.63
CA GLU A 41 6.14 40.09 -3.22
C GLU A 41 4.87 40.57 -3.96
N SER A 42 3.75 40.66 -3.19
CA SER A 42 2.92 41.87 -2.93
C SER A 42 1.45 41.48 -2.70
N ARG A 43 0.92 41.53 -1.46
CA ARG A 43 0.20 42.64 -0.79
C ARG A 43 -1.19 42.96 -1.38
N SER A 44 -2.24 42.67 -0.60
CA SER A 44 -3.47 43.47 -0.34
C SER A 44 -4.36 42.68 0.64
N ALA A 45 -4.63 43.10 1.88
CA ALA A 45 -5.39 44.25 2.39
C ALA A 45 -6.93 44.12 2.22
N ASN A 46 -7.58 43.90 3.38
CA ASN A 46 -8.92 44.33 3.81
C ASN A 46 -10.18 43.85 3.10
N GLY A 47 -11.17 43.45 3.93
CA GLY A 47 -12.56 43.32 3.52
C GLY A 47 -13.46 42.68 4.58
N ALA A 48 -13.67 43.37 5.69
CA ALA A 48 -14.80 43.09 6.59
C ALA A 48 -16.11 43.46 5.86
N GLY A 49 -17.11 42.58 5.92
CA GLY A 49 -18.40 42.77 5.27
C GLY A 49 -19.45 41.89 5.92
N GLU A 50 -20.02 42.40 7.01
CA GLU A 50 -21.20 41.91 7.68
C GLU A 50 -22.43 42.28 6.82
N THR A 51 -23.25 41.30 6.39
CA THR A 51 -24.62 41.57 5.94
C THR A 51 -25.57 40.51 6.47
N THR A 52 -26.36 40.94 7.45
CA THR A 52 -27.62 40.31 7.86
C THR A 52 -28.65 40.55 6.76
N GLY A 53 -29.30 39.50 6.24
CA GLY A 53 -30.27 39.62 5.15
C GLY A 53 -31.30 38.49 5.14
N ARG A 54 -32.37 38.68 5.91
CA ARG A 54 -33.61 37.90 5.92
C ARG A 54 -34.43 38.22 4.66
N GLN A 55 -34.81 37.21 3.87
CA GLN A 55 -36.06 37.28 3.10
C GLN A 55 -36.55 35.90 2.67
N GLY A 56 -37.78 35.59 3.07
CA GLY A 56 -38.52 34.43 2.58
C GLY A 56 -39.06 34.70 1.18
N GLY A 57 -39.03 33.67 0.34
CA GLY A 57 -39.64 33.66 -0.99
C GLY A 57 -40.11 32.25 -1.31
N LYS A 58 -41.43 32.06 -1.24
CA LYS A 58 -42.17 30.87 -1.65
C LYS A 58 -42.54 31.03 -3.12
N ALA A 59 -41.97 30.21 -4.00
CA ALA A 59 -42.44 29.89 -5.36
C ALA A 59 -41.78 28.54 -5.72
N ALA A 60 -42.48 27.42 -5.86
CA ALA A 60 -43.49 27.06 -6.86
C ALA A 60 -42.95 27.16 -8.29
N GLY A 61 -42.54 26.00 -8.83
CA GLY A 61 -42.36 25.75 -10.26
C GLY A 61 -40.92 25.87 -10.73
N GLU A 62 -40.30 24.75 -11.09
CA GLU A 62 -39.99 24.39 -12.48
C GLU A 62 -39.09 23.15 -12.47
N GLY A 63 -39.57 22.09 -13.13
CA GLY A 63 -38.80 20.87 -13.36
C GLY A 63 -37.66 21.17 -14.30
N GLY A 64 -36.53 21.59 -13.75
CA GLY A 64 -35.24 21.49 -14.40
C GLY A 64 -34.84 20.03 -14.39
N GLU A 65 -35.02 19.36 -15.53
CA GLU A 65 -34.33 18.11 -15.85
C GLU A 65 -32.83 18.44 -15.86
N GLU A 66 -32.22 18.39 -14.67
CA GLU A 66 -30.81 18.62 -14.43
C GLU A 66 -30.05 17.54 -15.17
N ALA A 67 -29.63 17.88 -16.40
CA ALA A 67 -28.83 17.03 -17.25
C ALA A 67 -27.65 16.50 -16.40
N PRO A 68 -27.43 15.17 -16.35
CA PRO A 68 -26.45 14.59 -15.46
C PRO A 68 -25.10 15.26 -15.71
N ALA A 69 -24.57 15.91 -14.68
CA ALA A 69 -23.26 16.53 -14.70
C ALA A 69 -22.26 15.54 -15.32
N ARG A 70 -21.68 15.92 -16.47
CA ARG A 70 -20.72 15.07 -17.19
C ARG A 70 -19.60 14.70 -16.22
N ALA A 71 -19.48 13.39 -15.92
CA ALA A 71 -18.40 12.88 -15.11
C ALA A 71 -17.05 13.31 -15.70
N ASP A 72 -16.19 13.86 -14.85
CA ASP A 72 -14.85 14.30 -15.23
C ASP A 72 -13.99 13.07 -15.59
N PRO A 73 -13.47 12.97 -16.84
CA PRO A 73 -12.66 11.84 -17.27
C PRO A 73 -11.33 11.70 -16.49
N ALA A 74 -10.91 12.69 -15.70
CA ALA A 74 -9.75 12.58 -14.81
C ALA A 74 -10.01 11.68 -13.58
N GLN A 75 -11.27 11.47 -13.19
CA GLN A 75 -11.60 10.68 -12.00
C GLN A 75 -11.32 9.17 -12.15
N PRO A 76 -11.68 8.52 -13.28
CA PRO A 76 -11.35 7.11 -13.50
C PRO A 76 -9.85 6.82 -13.51
N GLU A 77 -9.04 7.69 -14.12
CA GLU A 77 -7.58 7.50 -14.21
C GLU A 77 -6.93 7.61 -12.82
N ALA A 78 -7.28 8.65 -12.04
CA ALA A 78 -6.80 8.80 -10.68
C ALA A 78 -7.22 7.63 -9.76
N MET A 79 -8.40 7.06 -9.96
CA MET A 79 -8.87 5.88 -9.23
C MET A 79 -8.05 4.64 -9.60
N MET A 80 -7.75 4.42 -10.88
CA MET A 80 -6.92 3.29 -11.33
C MET A 80 -5.49 3.40 -10.80
N ASP A 81 -4.89 4.59 -10.85
CA ASP A 81 -3.54 4.82 -10.33
C ASP A 81 -3.47 4.58 -8.81
N ARG A 82 -4.47 5.06 -8.06
CA ARG A 82 -4.58 4.78 -6.62
C ARG A 82 -4.67 3.28 -6.36
N THR A 83 -5.52 2.58 -7.10
CA THR A 83 -5.72 1.13 -6.95
C THR A 83 -4.44 0.37 -7.25
N ARG A 84 -3.71 0.77 -8.31
CA ARG A 84 -2.42 0.20 -8.68
C ARG A 84 -1.38 0.39 -7.57
N ASN A 85 -1.27 1.61 -7.03
CA ASN A 85 -0.33 1.92 -5.97
C ASN A 85 -0.63 1.12 -4.70
N HIS A 86 -1.90 1.00 -4.32
CA HIS A 86 -2.34 0.15 -3.20
C HIS A 86 -1.96 -1.31 -3.38
N ALA A 87 -2.23 -1.86 -4.56
CA ALA A 87 -1.91 -3.24 -4.88
C ALA A 87 -0.40 -3.48 -4.83
N MET A 88 0.40 -2.56 -5.38
CA MET A 88 1.86 -2.66 -5.37
C MET A 88 2.44 -2.56 -3.95
N ALA A 89 1.96 -1.63 -3.13
CA ALA A 89 2.40 -1.50 -1.73
C ALA A 89 2.05 -2.74 -0.91
N THR A 90 0.81 -3.23 -1.02
CA THR A 90 0.36 -4.44 -0.31
C THR A 90 1.13 -5.68 -0.75
N ALA A 91 1.32 -5.87 -2.05
CA ALA A 91 2.07 -7.00 -2.58
C ALA A 91 3.56 -6.92 -2.20
N GLY A 92 4.20 -5.76 -2.33
CA GLY A 92 5.59 -5.56 -1.94
C GLY A 92 5.82 -5.88 -0.45
N PHE A 93 4.92 -5.41 0.41
CA PHE A 93 4.95 -5.70 1.83
C PHE A 93 4.75 -7.19 2.12
N ALA A 94 3.72 -7.83 1.56
CA ALA A 94 3.47 -9.26 1.76
C ALA A 94 4.65 -10.13 1.28
N ASN A 95 5.24 -9.80 0.14
CA ASN A 95 6.39 -10.54 -0.39
C ASN A 95 7.63 -10.37 0.49
N THR A 96 7.86 -9.17 1.02
CA THR A 96 8.94 -8.93 1.98
C THR A 96 8.71 -9.74 3.24
N MET A 97 7.48 -9.76 3.78
CA MET A 97 7.16 -10.55 4.97
C MET A 97 7.27 -12.05 4.74
N ALA A 98 6.92 -12.55 3.55
CA ALA A 98 7.09 -13.97 3.21
C ALA A 98 8.56 -14.39 3.24
N ALA A 99 9.48 -13.53 2.80
CA ALA A 99 10.91 -13.79 2.94
C ALA A 99 11.32 -13.90 4.42
N PHE A 100 10.91 -12.95 5.27
CA PHE A 100 11.23 -12.96 6.70
C PHE A 100 10.53 -14.06 7.50
N ALA A 101 9.37 -14.52 7.05
CA ALA A 101 8.67 -15.65 7.66
C ALA A 101 9.42 -16.97 7.45
N ALA A 102 10.19 -17.09 6.35
CA ALA A 102 10.89 -18.29 5.92
C ALA A 102 12.42 -18.16 6.11
N PRO A 103 12.99 -18.61 7.26
CA PRO A 103 14.41 -18.40 7.56
C PRO A 103 15.36 -19.00 6.51
N ARG A 104 14.98 -20.10 5.85
CA ARG A 104 15.77 -20.71 4.77
C ARG A 104 15.87 -19.84 3.53
N VAL A 105 14.84 -19.04 3.22
CA VAL A 105 14.84 -18.11 2.09
C VAL A 105 15.84 -16.99 2.35
N ILE A 106 15.81 -16.39 3.55
CA ILE A 106 16.74 -15.34 3.96
C ILE A 106 18.19 -15.86 4.05
N ALA A 107 18.39 -17.08 4.57
CA ALA A 107 19.71 -17.68 4.65
C ALA A 107 20.37 -17.90 3.26
N LYS A 108 19.55 -18.05 2.20
CA LYS A 108 20.00 -18.20 0.81
C LYS A 108 20.12 -16.85 0.07
N ALA A 109 19.66 -15.75 0.65
CA ALA A 109 19.66 -14.45 -0.01
C ALA A 109 21.10 -13.94 -0.20
N LYS A 110 21.42 -13.49 -1.42
CA LYS A 110 22.75 -12.90 -1.73
C LYS A 110 22.94 -11.54 -1.08
N SER A 111 21.85 -10.80 -0.95
CA SER A 111 21.78 -9.48 -0.32
C SER A 111 20.42 -9.33 0.34
N LEU A 112 20.40 -8.60 1.45
CA LEU A 112 19.16 -8.18 2.09
C LEU A 112 18.88 -6.71 1.76
N PRO A 113 17.60 -6.30 1.72
CA PRO A 113 17.26 -4.89 1.67
C PRO A 113 17.87 -4.15 2.85
N SER A 114 18.22 -2.89 2.63
CA SER A 114 18.59 -2.00 3.71
C SER A 114 17.44 -1.83 4.70
N ARG A 115 17.76 -1.43 5.94
CA ARG A 115 16.74 -1.15 6.96
C ARG A 115 15.77 -0.09 6.47
N GLU A 116 16.29 0.95 5.82
CA GLU A 116 15.52 2.06 5.28
C GLU A 116 14.54 1.61 4.18
N GLU A 117 14.92 0.64 3.35
CA GLU A 117 14.02 0.05 2.35
C GLU A 117 12.92 -0.81 2.99
N MET A 118 13.25 -1.58 4.03
CA MET A 118 12.25 -2.36 4.76
C MET A 118 11.24 -1.45 5.45
N LEU A 119 11.71 -0.42 6.15
CA LEU A 119 10.83 0.56 6.81
C LEU A 119 9.94 1.27 5.79
N ARG A 120 10.50 1.74 4.67
CA ARG A 120 9.71 2.36 3.59
C ARG A 120 8.63 1.43 3.04
N CYS A 121 8.91 0.13 2.92
CA CYS A 121 7.93 -0.85 2.47
C CYS A 121 6.77 -0.99 3.47
N ILE A 122 7.06 -0.96 4.77
CA ILE A 122 6.05 -1.02 5.84
C ILE A 122 5.24 0.27 5.89
N ASP A 123 5.89 1.43 5.78
CA ASP A 123 5.23 2.74 5.77
C ASP A 123 4.24 2.85 4.60
N ALA A 124 4.65 2.44 3.40
CA ALA A 124 3.78 2.42 2.23
C ALA A 124 2.54 1.53 2.46
N TYR A 125 2.70 0.40 3.15
CA TYR A 125 1.56 -0.45 3.52
C TYR A 125 0.66 0.21 4.58
N LEU A 126 1.25 0.86 5.60
CA LEU A 126 0.49 1.56 6.63
C LEU A 126 -0.29 2.76 6.08
N GLU A 127 0.21 3.40 5.01
CA GLU A 127 -0.56 4.40 4.25
C GLU A 127 -1.81 3.79 3.61
N VAL A 128 -1.69 2.60 3.00
CA VAL A 128 -2.85 1.85 2.46
C VAL A 128 -3.86 1.55 3.58
N VAL A 129 -3.39 1.12 4.75
CA VAL A 129 -4.24 0.89 5.93
C VAL A 129 -4.96 2.18 6.33
N ALA A 130 -4.24 3.30 6.42
CA ALA A 130 -4.80 4.60 6.80
C ALA A 130 -5.84 5.10 5.79
N GLU A 131 -5.64 4.87 4.50
CA GLU A 131 -6.63 5.17 3.46
C GLU A 131 -7.85 4.25 3.55
N THR A 132 -7.63 2.96 3.78
CA THR A 132 -8.70 1.97 3.95
C THR A 132 -9.60 2.32 5.14
N LYS A 133 -9.04 2.85 6.24
CA LYS A 133 -9.79 3.35 7.40
C LYS A 133 -10.62 4.60 7.11
N ARG A 134 -10.16 5.45 6.18
CA ARG A 134 -10.84 6.69 5.78
C ARG A 134 -11.95 6.45 4.76
N ALA A 135 -11.93 5.32 4.06
CA ALA A 135 -12.96 4.96 3.10
C ALA A 135 -14.34 4.77 3.77
N PRO A 136 -15.45 5.05 3.08
CA PRO A 136 -16.79 4.80 3.60
C PRO A 136 -16.97 3.35 4.04
N GLN A 137 -17.70 3.13 5.15
CA GLN A 137 -17.93 1.81 5.74
C GLN A 137 -18.50 0.83 4.69
N GLY A 138 -17.71 -0.21 4.37
CA GLY A 138 -18.11 -1.30 3.48
C GLY A 138 -17.17 -1.55 2.29
N GLU A 139 -16.29 -0.61 1.95
CA GLU A 139 -15.38 -0.73 0.80
C GLU A 139 -13.95 -1.16 1.17
N GLY A 140 -13.62 -1.17 2.46
CA GLY A 140 -12.27 -1.49 2.92
C GLY A 140 -11.95 -2.98 2.92
N ASN A 141 -10.74 -3.35 2.47
CA ASN A 141 -10.22 -4.70 2.60
C ASN A 141 -9.99 -5.03 4.09
N ARG A 142 -10.87 -5.86 4.66
CA ARG A 142 -10.81 -6.24 6.08
C ARG A 142 -9.48 -6.89 6.46
N ALA A 143 -8.90 -7.71 5.58
CA ALA A 143 -7.61 -8.35 5.80
C ALA A 143 -6.47 -7.33 5.96
N THR A 144 -6.50 -6.24 5.18
CA THR A 144 -5.55 -5.13 5.33
C THR A 144 -5.65 -4.47 6.71
N LEU A 145 -6.87 -4.30 7.23
CA LEU A 145 -7.06 -3.71 8.56
C LEU A 145 -6.63 -4.66 9.68
N ASP A 146 -6.93 -5.96 9.55
CA ASP A 146 -6.60 -6.96 10.57
C ASP A 146 -5.08 -7.21 10.67
N ALA A 147 -4.31 -6.93 9.61
CA ALA A 147 -2.85 -7.05 9.60
C ALA A 147 -2.08 -5.84 10.17
N GLU A 148 -2.75 -4.69 10.37
CA GLU A 148 -2.14 -3.46 10.90
C GLU A 148 -1.32 -3.62 12.19
N PRO A 149 -1.83 -4.25 13.29
CA PRO A 149 -1.08 -4.30 14.54
C PRO A 149 0.26 -5.04 14.39
N TYR A 150 0.32 -6.04 13.52
CA TYR A 150 1.54 -6.79 13.25
C TYR A 150 2.50 -5.98 12.38
N ALA A 151 2.00 -5.20 11.41
CA ALA A 151 2.81 -4.30 10.60
C ALA A 151 3.47 -3.20 11.45
N LEU A 152 2.73 -2.59 12.38
CA LEU A 152 3.28 -1.61 13.33
C LEU A 152 4.37 -2.22 14.22
N LYS A 153 4.17 -3.45 14.69
CA LYS A 153 5.16 -4.15 15.49
C LYS A 153 6.41 -4.50 14.69
N LEU A 154 6.26 -4.92 13.43
CA LEU A 154 7.39 -5.14 12.53
C LEU A 154 8.15 -3.84 12.27
N HIS A 155 7.46 -2.71 12.06
CA HIS A 155 8.12 -1.41 11.92
C HIS A 155 9.05 -1.13 13.11
N ALA A 156 8.56 -1.31 14.35
CA ALA A 156 9.38 -1.13 15.55
C ALA A 156 10.57 -2.11 15.60
N LEU A 157 10.33 -3.41 15.31
CA LEU A 157 11.39 -4.42 15.31
C LEU A 157 12.47 -4.14 14.26
N PHE A 158 12.09 -3.69 13.06
CA PHE A 158 13.05 -3.34 12.01
C PHE A 158 13.82 -2.06 12.30
N ALA A 159 13.22 -1.10 13.03
CA ALA A 159 13.91 0.13 13.42
C ALA A 159 15.13 -0.15 14.32
N ASP A 160 15.01 -1.12 15.23
CA ASP A 160 16.07 -1.47 16.18
C ASP A 160 17.02 -2.56 15.66
N TRP A 161 16.64 -3.26 14.60
CA TRP A 161 17.41 -4.39 14.07
C TRP A 161 18.36 -3.97 12.95
N THR A 162 19.61 -4.46 13.02
CA THR A 162 20.58 -4.36 11.92
C THR A 162 20.36 -5.54 10.96
N PRO A 163 20.06 -5.28 9.67
CA PRO A 163 19.76 -6.34 8.71
C PRO A 163 20.88 -7.39 8.60
N SER A 164 20.53 -8.66 8.78
CA SER A 164 21.44 -9.79 8.64
C SER A 164 20.69 -11.08 8.28
N THR A 165 21.40 -12.10 7.83
CA THR A 165 20.80 -13.41 7.49
C THR A 165 20.30 -14.18 8.72
N THR A 166 20.70 -13.76 9.92
CA THR A 166 20.21 -14.32 11.19
C THR A 166 19.06 -13.46 11.70
N VAL A 167 17.85 -13.73 11.19
CA VAL A 167 16.64 -12.96 11.54
C VAL A 167 16.17 -13.32 12.95
N PRO A 168 15.94 -12.34 13.85
CA PRO A 168 15.37 -12.57 15.16
C PRO A 168 14.05 -13.35 15.11
N PRO A 169 13.82 -14.32 16.00
CA PRO A 169 12.58 -15.13 16.01
C PRO A 169 11.31 -14.27 16.11
N GLU A 170 11.39 -13.11 16.76
CA GLU A 170 10.26 -12.20 16.86
C GLU A 170 9.86 -11.59 15.53
N ILE A 171 10.83 -11.23 14.68
CA ILE A 171 10.55 -10.73 13.33
C ILE A 171 9.91 -11.85 12.50
N GLN A 172 10.45 -13.07 12.56
CA GLN A 172 9.89 -14.22 11.83
C GLN A 172 8.44 -14.50 12.23
N ARG A 173 8.15 -14.52 13.54
CA ARG A 173 6.80 -14.75 14.07
C ARG A 173 5.83 -13.66 13.63
N ASN A 174 6.17 -12.38 13.80
CA ASN A 174 5.27 -11.30 13.39
C ASN A 174 5.07 -11.26 11.86
N ALA A 175 6.09 -11.62 11.07
CA ALA A 175 5.95 -11.75 9.63
C ALA A 175 4.93 -12.83 9.25
N ARG A 176 4.94 -13.98 9.95
CA ARG A 176 3.92 -15.04 9.79
C ARG A 176 2.53 -14.56 10.21
N ASP A 177 2.44 -13.81 11.32
CA ASP A 177 1.16 -13.27 11.81
C ASP A 177 0.54 -12.26 10.83
N VAL A 178 1.36 -11.37 10.22
CA VAL A 178 0.91 -10.49 9.12
C VAL A 178 0.36 -11.31 7.96
N LEU A 179 1.11 -12.30 7.49
CA LEU A 179 0.73 -13.11 6.33
C LEU A 179 -0.59 -13.84 6.59
N ALA A 180 -0.74 -14.44 7.77
CA ALA A 180 -1.98 -15.08 8.17
C ALA A 180 -3.16 -14.09 8.20
N ALA A 181 -2.96 -12.88 8.74
CA ALA A 181 -3.98 -11.82 8.76
C ALA A 181 -4.34 -11.32 7.34
N LEU A 182 -3.37 -11.30 6.42
CA LEU A 182 -3.59 -11.03 4.99
C LEU A 182 -4.25 -12.21 4.25
N GLY A 183 -4.52 -13.32 4.93
CA GLY A 183 -5.14 -14.51 4.34
C GLY A 183 -4.16 -15.38 3.54
N VAL A 184 -2.85 -15.18 3.69
CA VAL A 184 -1.82 -16.04 3.10
C VAL A 184 -1.66 -17.28 3.99
N PRO A 185 -2.02 -18.49 3.51
CA PRO A 185 -1.92 -19.69 4.30
C PRO A 185 -0.46 -20.09 4.54
N GLU A 186 -0.22 -20.78 5.65
CA GLU A 186 1.06 -21.43 5.88
C GLU A 186 1.32 -22.50 4.79
N PRO A 187 2.55 -22.59 4.23
CA PRO A 187 2.91 -23.67 3.32
C PRO A 187 2.71 -25.05 3.94
N THR A 188 2.39 -26.07 3.14
CA THR A 188 2.16 -27.44 3.62
C THR A 188 3.36 -28.01 4.39
N GLU A 189 4.57 -27.66 3.97
CA GLU A 189 5.81 -28.01 4.64
C GLU A 189 6.10 -27.17 5.89
N GLY A 190 5.39 -26.08 6.11
CA GLY A 190 5.62 -25.09 7.16
C GLY A 190 6.69 -24.06 6.78
N TRP A 191 6.61 -22.87 7.38
CA TRP A 191 7.51 -21.76 7.07
C TRP A 191 9.00 -22.07 7.31
N ASP A 192 9.32 -22.93 8.28
CA ASP A 192 10.71 -23.29 8.61
C ASP A 192 11.38 -24.21 7.58
N ARG A 193 10.57 -24.96 6.82
CA ARG A 193 11.04 -25.85 5.75
C ARG A 193 10.83 -25.26 4.35
N PHE A 194 10.06 -24.19 4.25
CA PHE A 194 9.80 -23.50 2.99
C PHE A 194 11.11 -22.97 2.40
N GLU A 195 11.40 -23.36 1.16
CA GLU A 195 12.64 -22.97 0.47
C GLU A 195 12.44 -21.89 -0.58
N GLY A 196 11.23 -21.33 -0.68
CA GLY A 196 10.81 -20.50 -1.79
C GLY A 196 10.27 -21.33 -2.95
N HIS A 197 9.56 -20.68 -3.86
CA HIS A 197 9.16 -21.32 -5.10
C HIS A 197 10.37 -21.38 -6.03
N ALA A 198 10.92 -22.58 -6.22
CA ALA A 198 11.91 -22.82 -7.27
C ALA A 198 11.32 -22.30 -8.59
N ALA A 199 12.03 -21.41 -9.28
CA ALA A 199 11.65 -21.07 -10.65
C ALA A 199 11.54 -22.39 -11.43
N PRO A 200 10.48 -22.59 -12.24
CA PRO A 200 10.43 -23.76 -13.10
C PRO A 200 11.69 -23.70 -13.95
N SER A 201 12.60 -24.66 -13.74
CA SER A 201 13.74 -24.83 -14.60
C SER A 201 13.17 -25.11 -15.99
N SER A 202 13.25 -24.14 -16.89
CA SER A 202 12.89 -24.34 -18.29
C SER A 202 13.68 -25.56 -18.80
N PRO A 203 13.01 -26.54 -19.43
CA PRO A 203 13.64 -27.74 -19.97
C PRO A 203 14.62 -27.41 -21.10
#